data_AF-A0AAX2GKF4-F1
#
_entry.id   AF-A0AAX2GKF4-F1
#
_cell.length_a   1.000
_cell.length_b   1.000
_cell.length_c   1.000
_cell.angle_alpha   90.00
_cell.angle_beta   90.00
_cell.angle_gamma   90.00
#
_symmetry.space_group_name_H-M   'P 1'
#
loop_
_entity.id
_entity.type
_entity.pdbx_description
1 polymer ?
#
loop_
_entity_poly.entity_id
_entity_poly.type
_entity_poly.pdbx_seq_one_letter_code
_entity_poly.pdbx_strand_id
1 'polypeptide(L)'
;MLKKVSQIVLIFGIAFSLSACTETKDSNESKQEDVQDKVYKIGETVDVDGLQVTIDSVKLGYPDYDEDKKKEEILGIIFKVENNSKKEIPFAFYEFEITDKKGTRFKEYNNPDSFISKKLAPEEKIQDIMLFDVAKENTYIATYRPEFTRENRIIKFELKPNK
;
A
#
# COMPACT_ATOMS: atom_id res chain seq x y z
N MET A 1 34.36 -42.12 17.19
CA MET A 1 33.45 -43.27 17.06
C MET A 1 32.30 -42.89 16.11
N LEU A 2 32.17 -43.66 15.01
CA LEU A 2 31.04 -43.90 14.10
C LEU A 2 29.84 -42.91 14.09
N LYS A 3 29.66 -42.13 13.02
CA LYS A 3 28.87 -42.42 11.79
C LYS A 3 27.43 -42.87 12.05
N LYS A 4 26.44 -42.10 11.54
CA LYS A 4 25.47 -42.57 10.54
C LYS A 4 24.97 -41.40 9.67
N VAL A 5 25.34 -41.49 8.40
CA VAL A 5 24.77 -40.78 7.25
C VAL A 5 23.55 -41.58 6.82
N SER A 6 22.40 -40.95 6.57
CA SER A 6 21.29 -41.63 5.88
C SER A 6 21.19 -41.09 4.47
N GLN A 7 21.70 -41.89 3.54
CA GLN A 7 21.48 -41.76 2.11
C GLN A 7 20.04 -42.16 1.78
N ILE A 8 19.39 -41.39 0.92
CA ILE A 8 18.29 -41.88 0.09
C ILE A 8 18.76 -41.67 -1.36
N VAL A 9 18.83 -42.77 -2.09
CA VAL A 9 19.37 -42.89 -3.44
C VAL A 9 18.30 -43.54 -4.33
N LEU A 10 18.09 -42.89 -5.49
CA LEU A 10 17.58 -43.39 -6.79
C LEU A 10 16.12 -43.92 -6.84
N ILE A 11 15.38 -43.82 -7.95
CA ILE A 11 15.72 -44.21 -9.33
C ILE A 11 15.05 -43.32 -10.40
N PHE A 12 15.79 -43.20 -11.50
CA PHE A 12 15.56 -42.64 -12.84
C PHE A 12 14.27 -43.04 -13.59
N GLY A 13 13.83 -42.14 -14.47
CA GLY A 13 12.87 -42.40 -15.56
C GLY A 13 13.04 -41.43 -16.74
N ILE A 14 14.10 -41.66 -17.54
CA ILE A 14 14.30 -41.48 -19.00
C ILE A 14 13.30 -40.55 -19.74
N ALA A 15 13.70 -39.34 -20.11
CA ALA A 15 14.21 -38.88 -21.42
C ALA A 15 13.18 -38.69 -22.55
N PHE A 16 12.94 -37.43 -22.92
CA PHE A 16 12.64 -37.02 -24.29
C PHE A 16 13.72 -36.03 -24.73
N SER A 17 14.59 -36.51 -25.60
CA SER A 17 15.54 -35.70 -26.36
C SER A 17 14.80 -35.00 -27.50
N LEU A 18 14.73 -33.67 -27.46
CA LEU A 18 14.60 -32.86 -28.65
C LEU A 18 15.86 -32.00 -28.75
N SER A 19 16.81 -32.48 -29.56
CA SER A 19 17.90 -31.67 -30.06
C SER A 19 17.35 -30.67 -31.07
N ALA A 20 17.39 -29.40 -30.71
CA ALA A 20 17.48 -28.31 -31.66
C ALA A 20 18.51 -27.32 -31.12
N CYS A 21 19.77 -27.48 -31.55
CA CYS A 21 20.76 -26.44 -31.43
C CYS A 21 20.46 -25.38 -32.48
N THR A 22 19.95 -24.22 -32.08
CA THR A 22 20.20 -22.95 -32.77
C THR A 22 20.24 -21.82 -31.74
N GLU A 23 21.46 -21.29 -31.58
CA GLU A 23 21.82 -19.92 -31.22
C GLU A 23 21.48 -19.38 -29.82
N THR A 24 22.53 -19.32 -29.03
CA THR A 24 22.74 -18.45 -27.87
C THR A 24 22.20 -17.03 -28.09
N LYS A 25 21.21 -16.65 -27.29
CA LYS A 25 21.09 -15.28 -26.77
C LYS A 25 20.91 -15.36 -25.27
N ASP A 26 21.94 -14.95 -24.55
CA ASP A 26 21.82 -14.45 -23.19
C ASP A 26 20.70 -13.42 -23.16
N SER A 27 19.58 -13.79 -22.55
CA SER A 27 18.58 -12.85 -22.08
C SER A 27 18.38 -13.19 -20.62
N ASN A 28 19.21 -12.55 -19.80
CA ASN A 28 19.01 -12.44 -18.37
C ASN A 28 17.78 -11.53 -18.16
N GLU A 29 16.61 -12.06 -18.55
CA GLU A 29 15.33 -11.46 -18.29
C GLU A 29 15.00 -11.84 -16.85
N SER A 30 15.42 -10.96 -15.94
CA SER A 30 14.91 -10.93 -14.58
C SER A 30 13.38 -11.01 -14.69
N LYS A 31 12.81 -12.16 -14.33
CA LYS A 31 11.39 -12.31 -14.09
C LYS A 31 11.01 -11.28 -13.03
N GLN A 32 10.54 -10.13 -13.49
CA GLN A 32 9.76 -9.22 -12.70
C GLN A 32 8.46 -9.98 -12.43
N GLU A 33 8.39 -10.63 -11.27
CA GLU A 33 7.13 -11.17 -10.78
C GLU A 33 6.13 -10.01 -10.77
N ASP A 34 5.14 -10.11 -11.65
CA ASP A 34 3.95 -9.30 -11.65
C ASP A 34 3.28 -9.46 -10.29
N VAL A 35 3.59 -8.55 -9.36
CA VAL A 35 2.86 -8.40 -8.09
C VAL A 35 1.48 -7.89 -8.44
N GLN A 36 0.63 -8.81 -8.91
CA GLN A 36 -0.77 -8.58 -9.24
C GLN A 36 -1.50 -7.95 -8.05
N ASP A 37 -2.07 -6.77 -8.29
CA ASP A 37 -3.34 -6.24 -7.77
C ASP A 37 -3.74 -6.56 -6.31
N LYS A 38 -2.79 -6.63 -5.36
CA LYS A 38 -3.16 -6.72 -3.94
C LYS A 38 -3.88 -5.43 -3.53
N VAL A 39 -5.14 -5.57 -3.12
CA VAL A 39 -5.87 -4.54 -2.39
C VAL A 39 -5.72 -4.83 -0.90
N TYR A 40 -5.04 -3.94 -0.19
CA TYR A 40 -4.80 -4.03 1.24
C TYR A 40 -6.07 -3.70 2.02
N LYS A 41 -6.24 -4.31 3.17
CA LYS A 41 -7.33 -4.02 4.11
C LYS A 41 -6.84 -3.08 5.21
N ILE A 42 -7.79 -2.42 5.86
CA ILE A 42 -7.54 -1.67 7.10
C ILE A 42 -6.77 -2.55 8.09
N GLY A 43 -5.71 -2.00 8.68
CA GLY A 43 -4.79 -2.67 9.60
C GLY A 43 -3.62 -3.42 8.94
N GLU A 44 -3.63 -3.62 7.61
CA GLU A 44 -2.46 -4.15 6.92
C GLU A 44 -1.42 -3.06 6.64
N THR A 45 -0.14 -3.42 6.78
CA THR A 45 1.01 -2.55 6.48
C THR A 45 1.62 -2.92 5.13
N VAL A 46 1.95 -1.91 4.33
CA VAL A 46 2.76 -2.04 3.11
C VAL A 46 4.11 -1.38 3.32
N ASP A 47 5.18 -2.02 2.83
CA ASP A 47 6.51 -1.41 2.74
C ASP A 47 6.69 -0.77 1.36
N VAL A 48 7.10 0.49 1.37
CA VAL A 48 7.26 1.37 0.22
C VAL A 48 8.68 1.95 0.26
N ASP A 49 9.65 1.16 -0.22
CA ASP A 49 11.09 1.51 -0.21
C ASP A 49 11.60 1.90 1.21
N GLY A 50 11.18 1.14 2.24
CA GLY A 50 11.51 1.40 3.64
C GLY A 50 10.60 2.39 4.36
N LEU A 51 9.58 2.93 3.68
CA LEU A 51 8.48 3.65 4.32
C LEU A 51 7.32 2.67 4.58
N GLN A 52 7.03 2.37 5.83
CA GLN A 52 5.91 1.51 6.19
C GLN A 52 4.64 2.33 6.35
N VAL A 53 3.62 2.01 5.54
CA VAL A 53 2.34 2.73 5.51
C VAL A 53 1.22 1.79 5.91
N THR A 54 0.37 2.24 6.83
CA THR A 54 -0.80 1.49 7.31
C THR A 54 -2.01 2.43 7.35
N ILE A 55 -3.15 1.98 6.81
CA ILE A 55 -4.44 2.60 7.12
C ILE A 55 -4.99 1.91 8.35
N ASP A 56 -4.98 2.60 9.49
CA ASP A 56 -5.27 2.04 10.81
C ASP A 56 -6.78 1.92 11.06
N SER A 57 -7.54 2.96 10.73
CA SER A 57 -9.00 2.95 10.84
C SER A 57 -9.65 4.02 9.97
N VAL A 58 -10.95 3.84 9.72
CA VAL A 58 -11.76 4.75 8.93
C VAL A 58 -13.10 4.96 9.62
N LYS A 59 -13.57 6.20 9.73
CA LYS A 59 -14.90 6.53 10.26
C LYS A 59 -15.54 7.71 9.54
N LEU A 60 -16.86 7.74 9.56
CA LEU A 60 -17.66 8.89 9.17
C LEU A 60 -18.05 9.70 10.42
N GLY A 61 -18.63 10.87 10.25
CA GLY A 61 -19.19 11.63 11.37
C GLY A 61 -18.19 12.56 12.06
N TYR A 62 -17.14 13.00 11.35
CA TYR A 62 -16.23 13.99 11.89
C TYR A 62 -16.93 15.36 12.01
N PRO A 63 -16.53 16.20 12.99
CA PRO A 63 -17.05 17.56 13.12
C PRO A 63 -16.77 18.35 11.84
N ASP A 64 -17.75 19.15 11.42
CA ASP A 64 -17.59 20.15 10.37
C ASP A 64 -17.55 21.55 11.01
N TYR A 65 -16.86 22.48 10.37
CA TYR A 65 -16.94 23.92 10.65
C TYR A 65 -18.13 24.58 9.94
N ASP A 66 -18.71 23.94 8.92
CA ASP A 66 -19.92 24.32 8.20
C ASP A 66 -21.16 23.65 8.82
N GLU A 67 -22.09 24.45 9.35
CA GLU A 67 -23.31 23.97 10.02
C GLU A 67 -24.32 23.32 9.04
N ASP A 68 -24.26 23.65 7.75
CA ASP A 68 -25.17 23.12 6.74
C ASP A 68 -24.77 21.71 6.26
N LYS A 69 -23.54 21.31 6.55
CA LYS A 69 -22.98 20.05 6.09
C LYS A 69 -23.21 18.94 7.09
N LYS A 70 -23.60 17.77 6.57
CA LYS A 70 -23.83 16.59 7.40
C LYS A 70 -22.49 15.98 7.80
N LYS A 71 -22.30 15.73 9.10
CA LYS A 71 -21.08 15.10 9.62
C LYS A 71 -20.81 13.73 8.97
N GLU A 72 -21.85 13.02 8.57
CA GLU A 72 -21.74 11.73 7.88
C GLU A 72 -21.16 11.84 6.46
N GLU A 73 -20.96 13.05 5.94
CA GLU A 73 -20.34 13.35 4.65
C GLU A 73 -18.85 13.70 4.79
N ILE A 74 -18.28 13.58 6.00
CA ILE A 74 -16.84 13.70 6.24
C ILE A 74 -16.27 12.33 6.61
N LEU A 75 -15.42 11.80 5.72
CA LEU A 75 -14.63 10.60 5.95
C LEU A 75 -13.29 10.98 6.57
N GLY A 76 -12.98 10.41 7.73
CA GLY A 76 -11.63 10.46 8.27
C GLY A 76 -10.93 9.12 8.19
N ILE A 77 -9.70 9.18 7.71
CA ILE A 77 -8.81 8.05 7.49
C ILE A 77 -7.62 8.24 8.44
N ILE A 78 -7.58 7.44 9.50
CA ILE A 78 -6.44 7.43 10.43
C ILE A 78 -5.38 6.52 9.82
N PHE A 79 -4.18 7.06 9.63
CA PHE A 79 -3.06 6.35 9.06
C PHE A 79 -1.88 6.33 10.02
N LYS A 80 -0.99 5.37 9.82
CA LYS A 80 0.33 5.29 10.48
C LYS A 80 1.40 5.21 9.41
N VAL A 81 2.46 6.00 9.58
CA VAL A 81 3.66 5.91 8.75
C VAL A 81 4.89 5.79 9.64
N GLU A 82 5.78 4.87 9.29
CA GLU A 82 7.06 4.67 9.96
C GLU A 82 8.19 4.64 8.91
N ASN A 83 9.23 5.43 9.14
CA ASN A 83 10.41 5.43 8.27
C ASN A 83 11.46 4.43 8.80
N ASN A 84 11.52 3.25 8.20
CA ASN A 84 12.52 2.22 8.51
C ASN A 84 13.78 2.32 7.65
N SER A 85 13.92 3.38 6.87
CA SER A 85 15.13 3.64 6.10
C SER A 85 16.18 4.39 6.94
N LYS A 86 17.41 4.47 6.41
CA LYS A 86 18.50 5.26 7.00
C LYS A 86 18.50 6.73 6.57
N LYS A 87 17.51 7.15 5.80
CA LYS A 87 17.42 8.50 5.22
C LYS A 87 16.11 9.13 5.62
N GLU A 88 16.04 10.45 5.53
CA GLU A 88 14.78 11.15 5.67
C GLU A 88 13.90 10.88 4.44
N ILE A 89 12.61 10.58 4.65
CA ILE A 89 11.63 10.32 3.57
C ILE A 89 10.48 11.34 3.71
N PRO A 90 10.25 12.19 2.70
CA PRO A 90 9.02 12.98 2.63
C PRO A 90 7.80 12.09 2.46
N PHE A 91 6.71 12.45 3.13
CA PHE A 91 5.40 11.83 2.99
C PHE A 91 4.36 12.93 2.96
N ALA A 92 3.42 12.83 2.01
CA ALA A 92 2.34 13.78 1.90
C ALA A 92 1.00 13.10 1.63
N PHE A 93 -0.06 13.67 2.18
CA PHE A 93 -1.42 13.16 1.99
C PHE A 93 -1.89 13.19 0.53
N TYR A 94 -1.41 14.14 -0.28
CA TYR A 94 -1.83 14.31 -1.68
C TYR A 94 -1.36 13.16 -2.57
N GLU A 95 -0.48 12.29 -2.07
CA GLU A 95 -0.10 11.04 -2.74
C GLU A 95 -1.27 10.02 -2.73
N PHE A 96 -2.36 10.29 -1.99
CA PHE A 96 -3.58 9.49 -1.92
C PHE A 96 -4.73 10.08 -2.74
N GLU A 97 -5.40 9.22 -3.50
CA GLU A 97 -6.68 9.50 -4.16
C GLU A 97 -7.79 8.63 -3.53
N ILE A 98 -8.86 9.26 -3.04
CA ILE A 98 -10.01 8.55 -2.46
C ILE A 98 -11.16 8.51 -3.46
N THR A 99 -11.71 7.32 -3.68
CA THR A 99 -12.81 7.08 -4.61
C THR A 99 -13.90 6.19 -4.02
N ASP A 100 -15.10 6.24 -4.61
CA ASP A 100 -16.10 5.19 -4.46
C ASP A 100 -15.76 3.97 -5.35
N LYS A 101 -16.57 2.90 -5.28
CA LYS A 101 -16.38 1.70 -6.13
C LYS A 101 -16.58 1.95 -7.64
N LYS A 102 -17.20 3.06 -8.01
CA LYS A 102 -17.44 3.46 -9.42
C LYS A 102 -16.29 4.31 -9.95
N GLY A 103 -15.33 4.70 -9.11
CA GLY A 103 -14.21 5.57 -9.46
C GLY A 103 -14.53 7.07 -9.34
N THR A 104 -15.65 7.45 -8.73
CA THR A 104 -15.94 8.85 -8.41
C THR A 104 -14.95 9.33 -7.36
N ARG A 105 -14.19 10.38 -7.69
CA ARG A 105 -13.19 10.97 -6.80
C ARG A 105 -13.83 11.88 -5.78
N PHE A 106 -13.37 11.76 -4.54
CA PHE A 106 -13.73 12.62 -3.43
C PHE A 106 -12.66 13.70 -3.21
N LYS A 107 -13.08 14.84 -2.67
CA LYS A 107 -12.20 15.97 -2.41
C LYS A 107 -11.67 15.90 -0.99
N GLU A 108 -10.45 16.35 -0.79
CA GLU A 108 -9.92 16.60 0.55
C GLU A 108 -10.83 17.62 1.26
N TYR A 109 -11.13 17.35 2.52
CA TYR A 109 -11.86 18.30 3.36
C TYR A 109 -10.88 19.36 3.87
N ASN A 110 -11.17 20.61 3.58
CA ASN A 110 -10.29 21.73 3.91
C ASN A 110 -10.38 22.07 5.40
N ASN A 111 -9.48 21.47 6.19
CA ASN A 111 -9.33 21.72 7.62
C ASN A 111 -7.87 22.10 7.94
N PRO A 112 -7.61 23.22 8.64
CA PRO A 112 -6.26 23.61 9.06
C PRO A 112 -5.56 22.56 9.94
N ASP A 113 -6.32 21.72 10.65
CA ASP A 113 -5.80 20.65 11.51
C ASP A 113 -5.56 19.33 10.76
N SER A 114 -5.86 19.25 9.45
CA SER A 114 -5.58 18.05 8.66
C SER A 114 -4.08 17.92 8.39
N PHE A 115 -3.56 16.69 8.44
CA PHE A 115 -2.20 16.43 7.98
C PHE A 115 -2.05 16.80 6.51
N ILE A 116 -0.99 17.54 6.18
CA ILE A 116 -0.63 17.90 4.81
C ILE A 116 0.61 17.12 4.38
N SER A 117 1.76 17.41 5.00
CA SER A 117 3.00 16.72 4.67
C SER A 117 4.03 16.84 5.79
N LYS A 118 5.00 15.92 5.78
CA LYS A 118 6.16 15.96 6.67
C LYS A 118 7.33 15.23 6.04
N LYS A 119 8.54 15.65 6.39
CA LYS A 119 9.76 14.88 6.16
C LYS A 119 10.05 14.03 7.39
N LEU A 120 9.94 12.71 7.28
CA LEU A 120 10.13 11.79 8.41
C LEU A 120 11.61 11.49 8.58
N ALA A 121 12.14 11.69 9.78
CA ALA A 121 13.48 11.23 10.15
C ALA A 121 13.57 9.69 10.17
N PRO A 122 14.77 9.09 10.09
CA PRO A 122 14.94 7.66 10.34
C PRO A 122 14.31 7.24 11.67
N GLU A 123 13.62 6.10 11.70
CA GLU A 123 12.89 5.52 12.84
C GLU A 123 11.70 6.37 13.34
N GLU A 124 11.40 7.50 12.69
CA GLU A 124 10.28 8.33 13.07
C GLU A 124 8.95 7.66 12.71
N LYS A 125 8.00 7.73 13.65
CA LYS A 125 6.63 7.23 13.50
C LYS A 125 5.66 8.38 13.62
N ILE A 126 4.71 8.44 12.71
CA ILE A 126 3.57 9.34 12.80
C ILE A 126 2.27 8.55 12.75
N GLN A 127 1.28 9.04 13.49
CA GLN A 127 -0.11 8.64 13.34
C GLN A 127 -0.92 9.91 13.25
N ASP A 128 -1.68 10.05 12.17
CA ASP A 128 -2.46 11.25 11.92
C ASP A 128 -3.72 10.93 11.10
N ILE A 129 -4.47 11.96 10.73
CA ILE A 129 -5.73 11.86 10.03
C ILE A 129 -5.73 12.63 8.72
N MET A 130 -6.29 12.01 7.68
CA MET A 130 -6.71 12.67 6.45
C MET A 130 -8.24 12.77 6.43
N LEU A 131 -8.79 13.93 6.06
CA LEU A 131 -10.22 14.18 6.00
C LEU A 131 -10.67 14.40 4.55
N PHE A 132 -11.82 13.84 4.18
CA PHE A 132 -12.38 13.93 2.83
C PHE A 132 -13.89 14.21 2.84
N ASP A 133 -14.29 15.01 1.86
CA ASP A 133 -15.68 15.28 1.48
C ASP A 133 -16.23 14.16 0.63
N VAL A 134 -17.16 13.40 1.21
CA VAL A 134 -17.65 12.17 0.61
C VAL A 134 -19.17 12.13 0.53
N ALA A 135 -19.67 11.48 -0.51
CA ALA A 135 -20.97 10.85 -0.43
C ALA A 135 -20.85 9.63 0.51
N LYS A 136 -21.86 9.39 1.34
CA LYS A 136 -21.87 8.25 2.24
C LYS A 136 -21.89 6.93 1.46
N GLU A 137 -20.85 6.13 1.64
CA GLU A 137 -20.67 4.82 1.02
C GLU A 137 -20.35 3.75 2.07
N ASN A 138 -20.64 2.50 1.74
CA ASN A 138 -20.25 1.36 2.57
C ASN A 138 -18.76 0.98 2.39
N THR A 139 -18.14 1.44 1.30
CA THR A 139 -16.76 1.12 0.96
C THR A 139 -16.19 2.23 0.09
N TYR A 140 -14.99 2.67 0.46
CA TYR A 140 -14.15 3.59 -0.31
C TYR A 140 -12.88 2.85 -0.76
N ILE A 141 -12.20 3.39 -1.76
CA ILE A 141 -10.88 2.91 -2.20
C ILE A 141 -9.89 4.05 -2.06
N ALA A 142 -8.83 3.84 -1.29
CA ALA A 142 -7.67 4.72 -1.27
C ALA A 142 -6.62 4.19 -2.23
N THR A 143 -6.19 5.03 -3.17
CA THR A 143 -5.11 4.73 -4.11
C THR A 143 -3.90 5.57 -3.73
N TYR A 144 -2.83 4.93 -3.25
CA TYR A 144 -1.56 5.57 -2.92
C TYR A 144 -0.59 5.45 -4.09
N ARG A 145 -0.03 6.59 -4.51
CA ARG A 145 1.00 6.69 -5.55
C ARG A 145 2.23 7.35 -4.92
N PRO A 146 3.21 6.56 -4.46
CA PRO A 146 4.42 7.10 -3.87
C PRO A 146 5.16 8.00 -4.88
N GLU A 147 5.39 9.26 -4.54
CA GLU A 147 6.14 10.22 -5.36
C GLU A 147 7.55 10.48 -4.81
N PHE A 148 7.76 10.21 -3.51
CA PHE A 148 8.99 10.53 -2.80
C PHE A 148 9.94 9.34 -2.58
N THR A 149 9.55 8.16 -3.04
CA THR A 149 10.33 6.93 -2.92
C THR A 149 10.68 6.39 -4.31
N ARG A 150 11.48 5.31 -4.40
CA ARG A 150 11.71 4.63 -5.69
C ARG A 150 10.60 3.63 -6.05
N GLU A 151 9.59 3.50 -5.19
CA GLU A 151 8.45 2.65 -5.46
C GLU A 151 7.66 3.17 -6.66
N ASN A 152 7.30 2.29 -7.58
CA ASN A 152 6.50 2.61 -8.75
C ASN A 152 5.14 1.90 -8.76
N ARG A 153 4.88 1.01 -7.79
CA ARG A 153 3.59 0.35 -7.62
C ARG A 153 2.51 1.36 -7.23
N ILE A 154 1.36 1.23 -7.87
CA ILE A 154 0.11 1.83 -7.38
C ILE A 154 -0.43 0.91 -6.28
N ILE A 155 -0.57 1.43 -5.07
CA ILE A 155 -1.02 0.65 -3.92
C ILE A 155 -2.48 1.01 -3.64
N LYS A 156 -3.34 0.01 -3.43
CA LYS A 156 -4.76 0.23 -3.14
C LYS A 156 -5.13 -0.31 -1.77
N PHE A 157 -5.98 0.42 -1.05
CA PHE A 157 -6.60 -0.02 0.20
C PHE A 157 -8.13 -0.03 0.05
N GLU A 158 -8.77 -1.11 0.48
CA GLU A 158 -10.23 -1.16 0.67
C GLU A 158 -10.57 -0.58 2.05
N LEU A 159 -11.36 0.49 2.05
CA LEU A 159 -11.73 1.23 3.24
C LEU A 159 -13.20 1.00 3.57
N LYS A 160 -13.46 0.29 4.66
CA LYS A 160 -14.81 0.09 5.20
C LYS A 160 -14.93 0.89 6.49
N PRO A 161 -15.67 2.01 6.51
CA PRO A 161 -15.84 2.79 7.72
C PRO A 161 -16.44 1.93 8.82
N ASN A 162 -15.96 2.10 10.05
CA ASN A 162 -16.60 1.52 11.21
C ASN A 162 -18.04 2.03 11.32
N LYS A 163 -18.96 1.15 11.70
CA LYS A 163 -20.36 1.50 11.96
C LYS A 163 -20.52 2.30 13.24
#